data_AF-A0A3C2E4Q6-F1
#
_entry.id   AF-A0A3C2E4Q6-F1
#
_cell.length_a   1.000
_cell.length_b   1.000
_cell.length_c   1.000
_cell.angle_alpha   90.00
_cell.angle_beta   90.00
_cell.angle_gamma   90.00
#
_symmetry.space_group_name_H-M   'P 1'
#
loop_
_entity.id
_entity.type
_entity.pdbx_description
1 polymer ?
#
loop_
_entity_poly.entity_id
_entity_poly.type
_entity_poly.pdbx_seq_one_letter_code
_entity_poly.pdbx_strand_id
1 'polypeptide(L)'
;VASFVNPKLVPAMADSDAIMARVPRDRGVKYIGLALNERGMRRAIDTGCDEVNFVMVASEGFGKANQNATPEDTADLFDRIAVLAHDANIPVSVTISVAFGDPFDGEVPVDRVAMLAGRAARAGAMEIALGDTIGVANPWDVRDRIAAVRAAAPDARLR
;
A
#
# COMPACT_ATOMS: atom_id res chain seq x y z
N VAL A 1 -9.36 -8.06 3.26
CA VAL A 1 -10.78 -8.46 3.47
C VAL A 1 -11.74 -7.43 2.92
N ALA A 2 -11.52 -6.14 3.20
CA ALA A 2 -12.33 -5.07 2.64
C ALA A 2 -11.43 -3.98 2.03
N SER A 3 -11.97 -3.17 1.14
CA SER A 3 -11.25 -2.08 0.49
C SER A 3 -12.01 -0.77 0.68
N PHE A 4 -11.42 0.15 1.45
CA PHE A 4 -12.02 1.43 1.82
C PHE A 4 -11.77 2.50 0.75
N VAL A 5 -12.11 2.15 -0.48
CA VAL A 5 -11.98 3.02 -1.66
C VAL A 5 -13.25 3.85 -1.84
N ASN A 6 -13.19 4.80 -2.78
CA ASN A 6 -14.35 5.64 -3.08
C ASN A 6 -15.48 4.77 -3.64
N PRO A 7 -16.65 4.68 -2.95
CA PRO A 7 -17.76 3.83 -3.38
C PRO A 7 -18.34 4.24 -4.73
N LYS A 8 -18.15 5.50 -5.15
CA LYS A 8 -18.57 5.95 -6.48
C LYS A 8 -17.68 5.41 -7.61
N LEU A 9 -16.39 5.22 -7.32
CA LEU A 9 -15.42 4.72 -8.30
C LEU A 9 -15.37 3.19 -8.32
N VAL A 10 -15.60 2.56 -7.16
CA VAL A 10 -15.65 1.10 -7.03
C VAL A 10 -16.92 0.69 -6.27
N PRO A 11 -18.07 0.63 -6.96
CA PRO A 11 -19.35 0.26 -6.34
C PRO A 11 -19.33 -1.10 -5.64
N ALA A 12 -18.52 -2.03 -6.16
CA ALA A 12 -18.35 -3.37 -5.60
C ALA A 12 -17.82 -3.37 -4.15
N MET A 13 -17.15 -2.29 -3.72
CA MET A 13 -16.54 -2.18 -2.39
C MET A 13 -17.28 -1.20 -1.47
N ALA A 14 -18.48 -0.74 -1.86
CA ALA A 14 -19.24 0.27 -1.11
C ALA A 14 -19.60 -0.19 0.30
N ASP A 15 -19.98 -1.46 0.45
CA ASP A 15 -20.45 -2.06 1.70
C ASP A 15 -19.32 -2.66 2.56
N SER A 16 -18.08 -2.20 2.36
CA SER A 16 -16.90 -2.66 3.11
C SER A 16 -17.09 -2.58 4.62
N ASP A 17 -17.77 -1.54 5.12
CA ASP A 17 -18.04 -1.35 6.55
C ASP A 17 -18.99 -2.43 7.09
N ALA A 18 -20.05 -2.75 6.33
CA ALA A 18 -21.04 -3.77 6.71
C ALA A 18 -20.45 -5.18 6.65
N ILE A 19 -19.51 -5.44 5.73
CA ILE A 19 -18.78 -6.71 5.69
C ILE A 19 -17.91 -6.85 6.93
N MET A 20 -17.12 -5.83 7.27
CA MET A 20 -16.25 -5.86 8.45
C MET A 20 -17.02 -6.02 9.78
N ALA A 21 -18.27 -5.54 9.85
CA ALA A 21 -19.14 -5.77 11.00
C ALA A 21 -19.65 -7.22 11.12
N ARG A 22 -19.63 -7.99 10.03
CA ARG A 22 -20.19 -9.36 9.97
C ARG A 22 -19.12 -10.45 9.95
N VAL A 23 -17.84 -10.11 9.78
CA VAL A 23 -16.78 -11.13 9.76
C VAL A 23 -16.53 -11.72 11.16
N PRO A 24 -16.35 -13.04 11.27
CA PRO A 24 -16.11 -13.72 12.55
C PRO A 24 -14.73 -13.39 13.11
N ARG A 25 -14.62 -12.92 14.36
CA ARG A 25 -13.33 -12.49 14.96
C ARG A 25 -12.61 -13.55 15.79
N ASP A 26 -13.16 -14.76 15.89
CA ASP A 26 -12.76 -15.80 16.83
C ASP A 26 -11.65 -16.76 16.34
N ARG A 27 -11.17 -16.61 15.09
CA ARG A 27 -10.28 -17.61 14.45
C ARG A 27 -8.78 -17.31 14.48
N GLY A 28 -8.34 -16.30 15.22
CA GLY A 28 -6.92 -15.90 15.25
C GLY A 28 -6.37 -15.44 13.88
N VAL A 29 -7.26 -14.98 13.00
CA VAL A 29 -6.92 -14.41 11.69
C VAL A 29 -6.87 -12.89 11.77
N LYS A 30 -5.99 -12.27 10.98
CA LYS A 30 -5.93 -10.81 10.85
C LYS A 30 -6.79 -10.34 9.67
N TYR A 31 -7.66 -9.38 9.93
CA TYR A 31 -8.48 -8.71 8.94
C TYR A 31 -7.80 -7.45 8.43
N ILE A 32 -7.18 -7.57 7.25
CA ILE A 32 -6.49 -6.46 6.59
C ILE A 32 -7.49 -5.64 5.75
N GLY A 33 -7.56 -4.34 6.00
CA GLY A 33 -8.30 -3.37 5.19
C GLY A 33 -7.39 -2.65 4.19
N LEU A 34 -7.80 -2.43 2.96
CA LEU A 34 -7.03 -1.64 1.98
C LEU A 34 -7.46 -0.17 2.03
N ALA A 35 -6.50 0.76 2.07
CA ALA A 35 -6.75 2.19 2.01
C ALA A 35 -5.88 2.86 0.93
N LEU A 36 -6.49 3.76 0.15
CA LEU A 36 -5.81 4.56 -0.88
C LEU A 36 -5.70 6.05 -0.52
N ASN A 37 -6.40 6.49 0.53
CA ASN A 37 -6.44 7.87 0.97
C ASN A 37 -6.76 7.98 2.46
N GLU A 38 -6.60 9.18 3.02
CA GLU A 38 -6.84 9.45 4.44
C GLU A 38 -8.27 9.11 4.87
N ARG A 39 -9.27 9.37 4.02
CA ARG A 39 -10.67 9.02 4.32
C ARG A 39 -10.87 7.52 4.40
N GLY A 40 -10.24 6.76 3.51
CA GLY A 40 -10.23 5.30 3.52
C GLY A 40 -9.55 4.75 4.76
N MET A 41 -8.44 5.37 5.18
CA MET A 41 -7.74 5.02 6.41
C MET A 41 -8.64 5.22 7.64
N ARG A 42 -9.27 6.39 7.79
CA ARG A 42 -10.18 6.67 8.92
C ARG A 42 -11.33 5.68 8.96
N ARG A 43 -11.94 5.35 7.82
CA ARG A 43 -12.97 4.30 7.74
C ARG A 43 -12.43 2.93 8.17
N ALA A 44 -11.24 2.54 7.71
CA ALA A 44 -10.64 1.28 8.10
C ALA A 44 -10.42 1.19 9.62
N ILE A 45 -9.95 2.29 10.23
CA ILE A 45 -9.81 2.43 11.69
C ILE A 45 -11.17 2.25 12.38
N ASP A 46 -12.20 2.95 11.91
CA ASP A 46 -13.54 2.91 12.52
C ASP A 46 -14.21 1.53 12.44
N THR A 47 -13.86 0.72 11.43
CA THR A 47 -14.36 -0.67 11.30
C THR A 47 -13.59 -1.70 12.13
N GLY A 48 -12.56 -1.27 12.86
CA GLY A 48 -11.73 -2.15 13.69
C GLY A 48 -10.92 -3.14 12.86
N CYS A 49 -10.38 -2.75 11.71
CA CYS A 49 -9.41 -3.58 10.99
C CYS A 49 -8.21 -3.90 11.89
N ASP A 50 -7.70 -5.14 11.83
CA ASP A 50 -6.52 -5.54 12.61
C ASP A 50 -5.22 -4.98 12.01
N GLU A 51 -5.25 -4.64 10.72
CA GLU A 51 -4.15 -4.06 9.96
C GLU A 51 -4.72 -3.26 8.78
N VAL A 52 -4.03 -2.19 8.38
CA VAL A 52 -4.35 -1.47 7.15
C VAL A 52 -3.21 -1.61 6.14
N ASN A 53 -3.54 -1.98 4.90
CA ASN A 53 -2.60 -1.98 3.79
C ASN A 53 -2.79 -0.69 2.98
N PHE A 54 -1.73 0.11 2.90
CA PHE A 54 -1.70 1.33 2.10
C PHE A 54 -0.98 1.08 0.78
N VAL A 55 -1.52 1.64 -0.31
CA VAL A 55 -0.93 1.47 -1.64
C VAL A 55 -0.18 2.73 -2.06
N MET A 56 1.14 2.58 -2.26
CA MET A 56 1.97 3.55 -2.96
C MET A 56 2.09 3.17 -4.44
N VAL A 57 2.24 4.17 -5.30
CA VAL A 57 2.43 3.95 -6.74
C VAL A 57 3.86 4.32 -7.12
N ALA A 58 4.53 3.45 -7.88
CA ALA A 58 5.91 3.70 -8.29
C ALA A 58 6.02 4.46 -9.63
N SER A 59 4.91 4.73 -10.31
CA SER A 59 4.88 5.44 -11.59
C SER A 59 3.90 6.61 -11.60
N GLU A 60 4.22 7.65 -12.36
CA GLU A 60 3.38 8.83 -12.52
C GLU A 60 2.13 8.55 -13.35
N GLY A 61 2.27 7.86 -14.48
CA GLY A 61 1.19 7.52 -15.39
C GLY A 61 0.14 6.66 -14.69
N PHE A 62 0.58 5.58 -14.03
CA PHE A 62 -0.30 4.77 -13.20
C PHE A 62 -0.94 5.56 -12.06
N GLY A 63 -0.14 6.36 -11.33
CA GLY A 63 -0.61 7.13 -10.19
C GLY A 63 -1.69 8.14 -10.56
N LYS A 64 -1.50 8.85 -11.68
CA LYS A 64 -2.48 9.79 -12.24
C LYS A 64 -3.76 9.08 -12.67
N ALA A 65 -3.65 7.94 -13.36
CA ALA A 65 -4.81 7.18 -13.82
C ALA A 65 -5.61 6.53 -12.68
N ASN A 66 -4.93 5.98 -11.67
CA ASN A 66 -5.57 5.17 -10.63
C ASN A 66 -6.09 6.01 -9.45
N GLN A 67 -5.32 7.01 -9.03
CA GLN A 67 -5.60 7.76 -7.79
C GLN A 67 -5.33 9.27 -7.91
N ASN A 68 -5.09 9.77 -9.13
CA ASN A 68 -4.78 11.17 -9.42
C ASN A 68 -3.66 11.74 -8.52
N ALA A 69 -2.60 10.95 -8.32
CA ALA A 69 -1.48 11.29 -7.44
C ALA A 69 -0.14 10.85 -8.05
N THR A 70 0.93 11.56 -7.73
CA THR A 70 2.32 11.19 -8.08
C THR A 70 2.91 10.20 -7.06
N PRO A 71 3.99 9.47 -7.38
CA PRO A 71 4.72 8.65 -6.40
C PRO A 71 5.06 9.42 -5.11
N GLU A 72 5.54 10.65 -5.26
CA GLU A 72 5.87 11.56 -4.17
C GLU A 72 4.63 11.93 -3.35
N ASP A 73 3.50 12.26 -4.00
CA ASP A 73 2.24 12.54 -3.31
C ASP A 73 1.76 11.35 -2.47
N THR A 74 1.90 10.13 -2.99
CA THR A 74 1.51 8.92 -2.25
C THR A 74 2.41 8.65 -1.07
N ALA A 75 3.69 9.00 -1.17
CA ALA A 75 4.64 8.87 -0.09
C ALA A 75 4.40 9.95 0.99
N ASP A 76 4.13 11.19 0.61
CA ASP A 76 3.71 12.27 1.52
C ASP A 76 2.40 11.92 2.24
N LEU A 77 1.46 11.32 1.52
CA LEU A 77 0.20 10.84 2.07
C LEU A 77 0.42 9.70 3.06
N PHE A 78 1.34 8.79 2.77
CA PHE A 78 1.68 7.73 3.70
C PHE A 78 2.26 8.26 5.01
N ASP A 79 3.14 9.25 4.97
CA ASP A 79 3.69 9.86 6.19
C ASP A 79 2.56 10.40 7.10
N ARG A 80 1.51 10.99 6.51
CA ARG A 80 0.32 11.43 7.26
C ARG A 80 -0.51 10.26 7.79
N ILE A 81 -0.69 9.22 6.98
CA ILE A 81 -1.46 8.02 7.35
C ILE A 81 -0.76 7.23 8.46
N ALA A 82 0.57 7.15 8.44
CA ALA A 82 1.36 6.48 9.46
C ALA A 82 1.13 7.10 10.84
N VAL A 83 1.06 8.43 10.93
CA VAL A 83 0.71 9.14 12.18
C VAL A 83 -0.70 8.75 12.65
N LEU A 84 -1.70 8.79 11.76
CA LEU A 84 -3.08 8.42 12.10
C LEU A 84 -3.19 6.97 12.58
N ALA A 85 -2.45 6.07 11.94
CA ALA A 85 -2.46 4.65 12.30
C ALA A 85 -1.77 4.39 13.63
N HIS A 86 -0.65 5.08 13.88
CA HIS A 86 0.05 5.05 15.14
C HIS A 86 -0.85 5.54 16.29
N ASP A 87 -1.54 6.68 16.10
CA ASP A 87 -2.47 7.23 17.09
C ASP A 87 -3.67 6.30 17.35
N ALA A 88 -4.11 5.56 16.32
CA ALA A 88 -5.15 4.54 16.44
C ALA A 88 -4.64 3.18 16.93
N ASN A 89 -3.33 3.02 17.17
CA ASN A 89 -2.66 1.77 17.53
C ASN A 89 -2.95 0.60 16.56
N ILE A 90 -3.02 0.89 15.26
CA ILE A 90 -3.26 -0.08 14.20
C ILE A 90 -1.99 -0.21 13.33
N PRO A 91 -1.46 -1.43 13.12
CA PRO A 91 -0.30 -1.64 12.25
C PRO A 91 -0.66 -1.36 10.78
N VAL A 92 0.32 -0.81 10.05
CA VAL A 92 0.17 -0.51 8.62
C VAL A 92 1.21 -1.26 7.80
N SER A 93 0.74 -1.95 6.76
CA SER A 93 1.58 -2.49 5.70
C SER A 93 1.51 -1.59 4.47
N VAL A 94 2.57 -1.58 3.66
CA VAL A 94 2.64 -0.80 2.42
C VAL A 94 2.81 -1.73 1.23
N THR A 95 2.03 -1.51 0.19
CA THR A 95 2.21 -2.16 -1.11
C THR A 95 2.66 -1.12 -2.13
N ILE A 96 3.84 -1.31 -2.70
CA ILE A 96 4.35 -0.50 -3.80
C ILE A 96 3.84 -1.14 -5.10
N SER A 97 2.82 -0.54 -5.71
CA SER A 97 2.27 -0.97 -7.00
C SER A 97 3.14 -0.55 -8.16
N VAL A 98 3.01 -1.27 -9.28
CA VAL A 98 3.80 -1.10 -10.52
C VAL A 98 5.30 -1.03 -10.23
N ALA A 99 5.80 -1.80 -9.26
CA ALA A 99 7.20 -1.75 -8.84
C ALA A 99 8.19 -2.29 -9.90
N PHE A 100 7.69 -3.08 -10.84
CA PHE A 100 8.49 -3.74 -11.87
C PHE A 100 8.28 -3.16 -13.28
N GLY A 101 7.18 -2.45 -13.48
CA GLY A 101 6.82 -1.86 -14.75
C GLY A 101 5.43 -1.25 -14.68
N ASP A 102 5.21 -0.25 -15.52
CA ASP A 102 3.99 0.52 -15.64
C ASP A 102 3.39 0.34 -17.04
N PRO A 103 2.07 0.05 -17.16
CA PRO A 103 1.42 -0.02 -18.47
C PRO A 103 1.43 1.32 -19.24
N PHE A 104 1.65 2.45 -18.58
CA PHE A 104 1.67 3.77 -19.21
C PHE A 104 3.09 4.23 -19.54
N ASP A 105 3.96 4.31 -18.54
CA ASP A 105 5.30 4.90 -18.66
C ASP A 105 6.39 3.86 -18.98
N GLY A 106 6.06 2.56 -18.98
CA GLY A 106 6.99 1.48 -19.28
C GLY A 106 7.86 1.11 -18.08
N GLU A 107 9.17 1.31 -18.18
CA GLU A 107 10.09 0.85 -17.14
C GLU A 107 10.09 1.76 -15.91
N VAL A 108 9.92 1.15 -14.73
CA VAL A 108 9.95 1.86 -13.45
C VAL A 108 11.37 1.80 -12.86
N PRO A 109 11.99 2.96 -12.55
CA PRO A 109 13.34 2.99 -11.99
C PRO A 109 13.45 2.28 -10.64
N VAL A 110 14.47 1.43 -10.49
CA VAL A 110 14.76 0.70 -9.24
C VAL A 110 14.93 1.65 -8.05
N ASP A 111 15.64 2.76 -8.26
CA ASP A 111 15.88 3.78 -7.23
C ASP A 111 14.59 4.40 -6.69
N ARG A 112 13.56 4.51 -7.54
CA ARG A 112 12.24 5.03 -7.11
C ARG A 112 11.55 4.06 -6.17
N VAL A 113 11.59 2.76 -6.47
CA VAL A 113 11.04 1.71 -5.59
C VAL A 113 11.79 1.68 -4.27
N ALA A 114 13.13 1.78 -4.31
CA ALA A 114 13.96 1.83 -3.11
C ALA A 114 13.67 3.08 -2.26
N MET A 115 13.50 4.25 -2.88
CA MET A 115 13.12 5.49 -2.20
C MET A 115 11.77 5.33 -1.48
N LEU A 116 10.74 4.82 -2.17
CA LEU A 116 9.42 4.59 -1.58
C LEU A 116 9.47 3.61 -0.41
N ALA A 117 10.20 2.50 -0.57
CA ALA A 117 10.36 1.51 0.50
C ALA A 117 11.11 2.08 1.72
N GLY A 118 12.21 2.81 1.48
CA GLY A 118 12.95 3.46 2.55
C GLY A 118 12.10 4.49 3.31
N ARG A 119 11.24 5.22 2.59
CA ARG A 119 10.30 6.18 3.21
C ARG A 119 9.22 5.47 4.01
N ALA A 120 8.61 4.43 3.46
CA ALA A 120 7.65 3.59 4.16
C ALA A 120 8.23 3.00 5.46
N ALA A 121 9.46 2.47 5.40
CA ALA A 121 10.14 1.93 6.57
C ALA A 121 10.40 3.01 7.65
N ARG A 122 10.89 4.19 7.26
CA ARG A 122 11.12 5.32 8.19
C ARG A 122 9.83 5.82 8.85
N ALA A 123 8.73 5.79 8.12
CA ALA A 123 7.40 6.15 8.64
C ALA A 123 6.77 5.04 9.50
N GLY A 124 7.42 3.88 9.68
CA GLY A 124 6.98 2.83 10.59
C GLY A 124 6.10 1.77 9.96
N ALA A 125 6.19 1.57 8.63
CA ALA A 125 5.53 0.44 7.98
C ALA A 125 6.02 -0.89 8.58
N MET A 126 5.08 -1.73 9.00
CA MET A 126 5.38 -3.05 9.58
C MET A 126 5.90 -4.03 8.51
N GLU A 127 5.38 -3.93 7.29
CA GLU A 127 5.69 -4.80 6.18
C GLU A 127 5.59 -4.02 4.86
N ILE A 128 6.51 -4.29 3.92
CA ILE A 128 6.56 -3.66 2.61
C ILE A 128 6.45 -4.76 1.54
N ALA A 129 5.43 -4.66 0.69
CA ALA A 129 5.18 -5.56 -0.42
C ALA A 129 5.54 -4.89 -1.75
N LEU A 130 6.19 -5.63 -2.65
CA LEU A 130 6.47 -5.18 -4.01
C LEU A 130 5.49 -5.83 -4.99
N GLY A 131 4.64 -5.01 -5.62
CA GLY A 131 3.61 -5.48 -6.53
C GLY A 131 4.08 -5.47 -7.99
N ASP A 132 4.14 -6.64 -8.61
CA ASP A 132 4.15 -6.78 -10.07
C ASP A 132 2.70 -6.71 -10.60
N THR A 133 2.16 -5.50 -10.62
CA THR A 133 0.75 -5.23 -10.94
C THR A 133 0.35 -5.70 -12.33
N ILE A 134 1.29 -5.74 -13.28
CA ILE A 134 1.03 -6.11 -14.68
C ILE A 134 1.67 -7.44 -15.12
N GLY A 135 2.44 -8.10 -14.25
CA GLY A 135 3.02 -9.41 -14.54
C GLY A 135 4.19 -9.37 -15.51
N VAL A 136 4.95 -8.26 -15.54
CA VAL A 136 6.07 -8.07 -16.48
C VAL A 136 7.44 -8.38 -15.87
N ALA A 137 7.51 -8.64 -14.57
CA ALA A 137 8.77 -8.85 -13.89
C ALA A 137 9.46 -10.13 -14.36
N ASN A 138 10.77 -10.05 -14.60
CA ASN A 138 11.62 -11.23 -14.73
C ASN A 138 12.41 -11.49 -13.42
N PRO A 139 13.02 -12.68 -13.25
CA PRO A 139 13.75 -13.01 -12.02
C PRO A 139 14.92 -12.06 -11.69
N TRP A 140 15.53 -11.44 -12.69
CA TRP A 140 16.62 -10.47 -12.50
C TRP A 140 16.07 -9.15 -11.98
N ASP A 141 14.94 -8.69 -12.51
CA ASP A 141 14.26 -7.51 -12.00
C ASP A 141 13.91 -7.69 -10.52
N VAL A 142 13.33 -8.84 -10.18
CA VAL A 142 12.99 -9.19 -8.79
C VAL A 142 14.22 -9.11 -7.89
N ARG A 143 15.34 -9.69 -8.32
CA ARG A 143 16.58 -9.65 -7.56
C ARG A 143 17.09 -8.22 -7.34
N ASP A 144 17.09 -7.40 -8.40
CA ASP A 144 17.62 -6.04 -8.34
C ASP A 144 16.76 -5.12 -7.47
N ARG A 145 15.43 -5.20 -7.61
CA ARG A 145 14.50 -4.41 -6.77
C ARG A 145 14.56 -4.84 -5.31
N ILE A 146 14.60 -6.14 -5.02
CA ILE A 146 14.74 -6.62 -3.64
C ILE A 146 16.07 -6.16 -3.03
N ALA A 147 17.17 -6.23 -3.78
CA ALA A 147 18.47 -5.78 -3.29
C ALA A 147 18.47 -4.28 -2.96
N ALA A 148 17.92 -3.45 -3.85
CA ALA A 148 17.82 -2.01 -3.64
C ALA A 148 16.90 -1.65 -2.47
N VAL A 149 15.76 -2.33 -2.35
CA VAL A 149 14.82 -2.14 -1.23
C VAL A 149 15.45 -2.55 0.10
N ARG A 150 16.19 -3.67 0.16
CA ARG A 150 16.92 -4.08 1.36
C ARG A 150 18.01 -3.08 1.74
N ALA A 151 18.67 -2.47 0.76
CA ALA A 151 19.66 -1.42 1.04
C ALA A 151 19.00 -0.16 1.61
N ALA A 152 17.82 0.22 1.11
CA ALA A 152 17.08 1.41 1.56
C ALA A 152 16.29 1.20 2.87
N ALA A 153 15.90 -0.04 3.17
CA ALA A 153 15.12 -0.42 4.34
C ALA A 153 15.63 -1.76 4.93
N PRO A 154 16.79 -1.75 5.63
CA PRO A 154 17.47 -2.97 6.07
C PRO A 154 16.66 -3.84 7.03
N ASP A 155 15.94 -3.20 7.94
CA ASP A 155 15.16 -3.86 8.99
C ASP A 155 13.69 -4.08 8.59
N ALA A 156 13.27 -3.60 7.41
CA ALA A 156 11.90 -3.75 6.96
C ALA A 156 11.61 -5.20 6.58
N ARG A 157 10.47 -5.71 7.03
CA ARG A 157 9.94 -6.98 6.59
C ARG A 157 9.42 -6.84 5.16
N LEU A 158 9.93 -7.67 4.25
CA LEU A 158 9.48 -7.70 2.86
C LEU A 158 8.49 -8.84 2.64
N ARG A 159 7.46 -8.57 1.83
CA ARG A 159 6.43 -9.53 1.41
C ARG A 159 6.42 -9.70 -0.10
#